data_AF-A0A7V2UIP3-F1
#
_entry.id   AF-A0A7V2UIP3-F1
#
_cell.length_a   1.000
_cell.length_b   1.000
_cell.length_c   1.000
_cell.angle_alpha   90.00
_cell.angle_beta   90.00
_cell.angle_gamma   90.00
#
_symmetry.space_group_name_H-M   'P 1'
#
loop_
_entity.id
_entity.type
_entity.pdbx_description
1 polymer ?
#
loop_
_entity_poly.entity_id
_entity_poly.type
_entity_poly.pdbx_seq_one_letter_code
_entity_poly.pdbx_strand_id
1 'polypeptide(L)'
;QIDVVIPIPESSRPSATELAHLLGKPYREGFVKNRYVGRTFIMPGQAVRKKSVRQKLNVIASEFKGRNVLLVDDSIVRGTTSKEIVQMARDAGANKVYMASAAPPVRYPNVYGIDMPTNDELVAHGRTLEEIRQIIGCDALIYQDVDAMKKAVGALNTSLCGFEASCFDGVYVTGDVTSEDVVRLNEKRVGGEEDDGATSRLTLPNSQEA
;
A
#
# COMPACT_ATOMS: atom_id res chain seq x y z
N GLN A 1 -19.80 8.79 10.76
CA GLN A 1 -20.26 7.61 11.53
C GLN A 1 -19.64 6.39 10.89
N ILE A 2 -19.00 5.52 11.69
CA ILE A 2 -18.35 4.28 11.22
C ILE A 2 -19.15 3.10 11.79
N ASP A 3 -19.48 2.15 10.92
CA ASP A 3 -20.28 0.97 11.27
C ASP A 3 -19.40 -0.27 11.48
N VAL A 4 -18.29 -0.38 10.76
CA VAL A 4 -17.39 -1.54 10.78
C VAL A 4 -15.96 -1.14 10.44
N VAL A 5 -14.99 -1.79 11.07
CA VAL A 5 -13.55 -1.69 10.77
C VAL A 5 -13.13 -2.93 9.99
N ILE A 6 -12.48 -2.73 8.85
CA ILE A 6 -12.07 -3.79 7.92
C ILE A 6 -10.57 -3.61 7.61
N PRO A 7 -9.71 -4.59 7.93
CA PRO A 7 -8.31 -4.55 7.51
C PRO A 7 -8.14 -4.85 6.02
N ILE A 8 -7.07 -4.32 5.44
CA ILE A 8 -6.51 -4.76 4.17
C ILE A 8 -5.46 -5.85 4.47
N PRO A 9 -5.75 -7.14 4.20
CA PRO A 9 -4.92 -8.23 4.67
C PRO A 9 -3.53 -8.26 4.04
N GLU A 10 -2.48 -8.70 4.75
CA GLU A 10 -2.50 -9.32 6.10
C GLU A 10 -1.84 -8.47 7.20
N SER A 11 -0.91 -7.59 6.82
CA SER A 11 -0.08 -6.77 7.71
C SER A 11 -0.90 -5.82 8.58
N SER A 12 -2.03 -5.29 8.07
CA SER A 12 -2.87 -4.33 8.79
C SER A 12 -3.80 -4.97 9.83
N ARG A 13 -3.91 -6.31 9.89
CA ARG A 13 -4.85 -7.00 10.80
C ARG A 13 -4.65 -6.64 12.26
N PRO A 14 -3.44 -6.63 12.84
CA PRO A 14 -3.23 -6.25 14.24
C PRO A 14 -3.65 -4.80 14.49
N SER A 15 -3.24 -3.87 13.62
CA SER A 15 -3.59 -2.44 13.72
C SER A 15 -5.11 -2.22 13.66
N ALA A 16 -5.79 -2.90 12.74
CA ALA A 16 -7.24 -2.81 12.60
C ALA A 16 -7.99 -3.44 13.77
N THR A 17 -7.48 -4.54 14.32
CA THR A 17 -8.08 -5.21 15.49
C THR A 17 -8.06 -4.28 16.69
N GLU A 18 -6.91 -3.69 17.00
CA GLU A 18 -6.78 -2.78 18.13
C GLU A 18 -7.57 -1.49 17.91
N LEU A 19 -7.57 -0.94 16.68
CA LEU A 19 -8.38 0.22 16.34
C LEU A 19 -9.88 -0.04 16.50
N ALA A 20 -10.36 -1.21 16.08
CA ALA A 20 -11.76 -1.61 16.26
C ALA A 20 -12.14 -1.70 17.75
N HIS A 21 -11.25 -2.28 18.57
CA HIS A 21 -11.41 -2.38 20.01
C HIS A 21 -11.52 -0.99 20.66
N LEU A 22 -10.57 -0.09 20.38
CA LEU A 22 -10.57 1.27 20.93
C LEU A 22 -11.80 2.09 20.51
N LEU A 23 -12.28 1.90 19.28
CA LEU A 23 -13.47 2.59 18.77
C LEU A 23 -14.79 1.94 19.22
N GLY A 24 -14.75 0.77 19.87
CA GLY A 24 -15.95 0.00 20.20
C GLY A 24 -16.76 -0.40 18.95
N LYS A 25 -16.07 -0.68 17.84
CA LYS A 25 -16.68 -1.04 16.56
C LYS A 25 -16.40 -2.50 16.21
N PRO A 26 -17.30 -3.16 15.47
CA PRO A 26 -17.05 -4.52 15.03
C PRO A 26 -15.87 -4.57 14.06
N TYR A 27 -14.97 -5.51 14.30
CA TYR A 27 -13.94 -5.93 13.35
C TYR A 27 -14.53 -6.99 12.41
N ARG A 28 -14.37 -6.82 11.09
CA ARG A 28 -14.81 -7.80 10.09
C ARG A 28 -13.76 -7.99 9.01
N GLU A 29 -13.56 -9.23 8.60
CA GLU A 29 -12.79 -9.55 7.41
C GLU A 29 -13.67 -9.27 6.18
N GLY A 30 -13.48 -8.11 5.54
CA GLY A 30 -14.17 -7.75 4.30
C GLY A 30 -13.35 -8.10 3.05
N PHE A 31 -12.02 -8.13 3.18
CA PHE A 31 -11.11 -8.51 2.11
C PHE A 31 -10.44 -9.84 2.41
N VAL A 32 -10.30 -10.67 1.39
CA VAL A 32 -9.55 -11.93 1.45
C VAL A 32 -8.42 -11.86 0.45
N LYS A 33 -7.18 -11.99 0.93
CA LYS A 33 -6.00 -12.06 0.07
C LYS A 33 -5.95 -13.40 -0.64
N ASN A 34 -5.82 -13.37 -1.96
CA ASN A 34 -5.56 -14.58 -2.73
C ASN A 34 -4.13 -15.05 -2.43
N ARG A 35 -4.01 -16.20 -1.77
CA ARG A 35 -2.71 -16.78 -1.41
C ARG A 35 -1.92 -17.25 -2.63
N TYR A 36 -2.63 -17.57 -3.72
CA TYR A 36 -2.07 -18.09 -4.95
C TYR A 36 -2.31 -17.09 -6.08
N VAL A 37 -1.41 -16.12 -6.21
CA VAL A 37 -1.40 -15.21 -7.36
C VAL A 37 -0.38 -15.74 -8.35
N GLY A 38 -0.85 -16.35 -9.44
CA GLY A 38 0.01 -16.83 -10.51
C GLY A 38 0.55 -15.69 -11.37
N ARG A 39 1.66 -15.92 -12.08
CA ARG A 39 2.15 -15.00 -13.12
C ARG A 39 1.12 -14.91 -14.26
N THR A 40 0.86 -13.71 -14.75
CA THR A 40 0.01 -13.51 -15.92
C THR A 40 0.86 -13.72 -17.17
N PHE A 41 0.52 -14.68 -18.01
CA PHE A 41 1.17 -14.83 -19.32
C PHE A 41 0.73 -13.70 -20.27
N ILE A 42 1.65 -13.21 -21.10
CA ILE A 42 1.32 -12.24 -22.15
C ILE A 42 0.46 -12.96 -23.19
N MET A 43 -0.85 -12.71 -23.18
CA MET A 43 -1.78 -13.26 -24.17
C MET A 43 -1.94 -12.27 -25.33
N PRO A 44 -1.92 -12.71 -26.60
CA PRO A 44 -2.22 -11.83 -27.74
C PRO A 44 -3.69 -11.39 -27.67
N GLY A 45 -3.91 -10.10 -27.34
CA GLY A 45 -5.23 -9.50 -27.16
C GLY A 45 -5.21 -8.42 -26.08
N GLN A 46 -5.24 -7.14 -26.49
CA GLN A 46 -5.05 -5.99 -25.59
C GLN A 46 -6.13 -5.79 -24.50
N ALA A 47 -7.23 -6.55 -24.53
CA ALA A 47 -8.40 -6.27 -23.69
C ALA A 47 -8.32 -6.83 -22.26
N VAL A 48 -7.37 -7.72 -21.93
CA VAL A 48 -7.34 -8.42 -20.62
C VAL A 48 -6.22 -7.91 -19.70
N ARG A 49 -5.97 -6.59 -19.71
CA ARG A 49 -5.02 -5.94 -18.79
C ARG A 49 -5.73 -4.95 -17.86
N LYS A 50 -6.83 -5.36 -17.21
CA LYS A 50 -7.50 -4.51 -16.22
C LYS A 50 -7.78 -5.20 -14.88
N LYS A 51 -7.26 -4.53 -13.84
CA LYS A 51 -7.43 -4.70 -12.38
C LYS A 51 -6.57 -5.78 -11.72
N SER A 52 -5.25 -5.55 -11.67
CA SER A 52 -4.29 -6.35 -10.90
C SER A 52 -4.63 -6.45 -9.41
N VAL A 53 -5.34 -5.48 -8.81
CA VAL A 53 -5.73 -5.59 -7.39
C VAL A 53 -6.86 -6.59 -7.19
N ARG A 54 -7.82 -6.71 -8.13
CA ARG A 54 -8.87 -7.74 -8.07
C ARG A 54 -8.32 -9.16 -8.19
N GLN A 55 -7.14 -9.32 -8.80
CA GLN A 55 -6.42 -10.61 -8.80
C GLN A 55 -5.79 -10.91 -7.44
N LYS A 56 -5.43 -9.88 -6.67
CA LYS A 56 -4.77 -10.02 -5.36
C LYS A 56 -5.75 -10.11 -4.19
N LEU A 57 -6.88 -9.42 -4.27
CA LEU A 57 -7.85 -9.27 -3.21
C LEU A 57 -9.26 -9.61 -3.71
N ASN A 58 -9.97 -10.41 -2.92
CA ASN A 58 -11.40 -10.67 -3.10
C ASN A 58 -12.21 -9.93 -2.03
N VAL A 59 -13.38 -9.43 -2.42
CA VAL A 59 -14.31 -8.72 -1.53
C VAL A 59 -15.45 -9.63 -1.10
N ILE A 60 -15.74 -9.63 0.19
CA ILE A 60 -16.95 -10.24 0.77
C ILE A 60 -18.04 -9.16 0.79
N ALA A 61 -18.84 -9.09 -0.27
CA ALA A 61 -19.78 -7.99 -0.49
C ALA A 61 -20.81 -7.79 0.66
N SER A 62 -21.19 -8.87 1.35
CA SER A 62 -22.08 -8.80 2.52
C SER A 62 -21.53 -7.97 3.68
N GLU A 63 -20.20 -7.80 3.77
CA GLU A 63 -19.58 -6.99 4.82
C GLU A 63 -19.57 -5.49 4.52
N PHE A 64 -19.82 -5.09 3.26
CA PHE A 64 -19.80 -3.70 2.80
C PHE A 64 -21.19 -3.12 2.57
N LYS A 65 -22.12 -3.94 2.07
CA LYS A 65 -23.44 -3.50 1.61
C LYS A 65 -24.19 -2.68 2.66
N GLY A 66 -24.45 -1.41 2.36
CA GLY A 66 -25.22 -0.49 3.20
C GLY A 66 -24.49 0.00 4.46
N ARG A 67 -23.17 -0.19 4.57
CA ARG A 67 -22.38 0.20 5.74
C ARG A 67 -21.42 1.34 5.44
N ASN A 68 -21.11 2.16 6.44
CA ASN A 68 -20.01 3.11 6.44
C ASN A 68 -18.76 2.39 6.98
N VAL A 69 -17.80 2.10 6.10
CA VAL A 69 -16.66 1.23 6.41
C VAL A 69 -15.41 2.06 6.70
N LEU A 70 -14.63 1.65 7.70
CA LEU A 70 -13.27 2.13 7.93
C LEU A 70 -12.29 1.06 7.46
N LEU A 71 -11.57 1.36 6.39
CA LEU A 71 -10.50 0.53 5.86
C LEU A 71 -9.19 0.89 6.56
N VAL A 72 -8.45 -0.12 6.99
CA VAL A 72 -7.14 0.06 7.62
C VAL A 72 -6.09 -0.60 6.74
N ASP A 73 -5.10 0.18 6.32
CA ASP A 73 -3.93 -0.28 5.57
C ASP A 73 -2.66 -0.11 6.41
N ASP A 74 -1.60 -0.84 6.05
CA ASP A 74 -0.31 -0.64 6.70
C ASP A 74 0.29 0.72 6.32
N SER A 75 0.24 1.06 5.03
CA SER A 75 0.92 2.20 4.45
C SER A 75 0.32 2.57 3.10
N ILE A 76 0.49 3.82 2.69
CA ILE A 76 0.05 4.30 1.38
C ILE A 76 1.27 4.89 0.66
N VAL A 77 1.76 4.18 -0.35
CA VAL A 77 2.98 4.53 -1.11
C VAL A 77 2.62 5.24 -2.43
N ARG A 78 2.20 4.47 -3.45
CA ARG A 78 1.79 5.02 -4.77
C ARG A 78 0.31 5.44 -4.82
N GLY A 79 -0.49 5.04 -3.84
CA GLY A 79 -1.94 5.32 -3.76
C GLY A 79 -2.83 4.59 -4.78
N THR A 80 -2.27 4.02 -5.86
CA THR A 80 -3.04 3.29 -6.89
C THR A 80 -3.78 2.08 -6.33
N THR A 81 -3.13 1.31 -5.45
CA THR A 81 -3.74 0.15 -4.80
C THR A 81 -4.86 0.58 -3.86
N SER A 82 -4.62 1.58 -3.03
CA SER A 82 -5.62 2.16 -2.11
C SER A 82 -6.85 2.67 -2.87
N LYS A 83 -6.64 3.34 -4.01
CA LYS A 83 -7.72 3.78 -4.91
C LYS A 83 -8.55 2.62 -5.45
N GLU A 84 -7.92 1.55 -5.92
CA GLU A 84 -8.63 0.36 -6.39
C GLU A 84 -9.40 -0.32 -5.26
N ILE A 85 -8.83 -0.40 -4.06
CA ILE A 85 -9.47 -0.99 -2.86
C ILE A 85 -10.72 -0.17 -2.47
N VAL A 86 -10.62 1.16 -2.43
CA VAL A 86 -11.76 2.03 -2.15
C VAL A 86 -12.85 1.84 -3.20
N GLN A 87 -12.48 1.75 -4.48
CA GLN A 87 -13.44 1.47 -5.54
C GLN A 87 -14.10 0.10 -5.35
N MET A 88 -13.35 -0.94 -4.97
CA MET A 88 -13.90 -2.28 -4.69
C MET A 88 -14.89 -2.26 -3.52
N ALA A 89 -14.62 -1.50 -2.46
CA ALA A 89 -15.54 -1.33 -1.35
C ALA A 89 -16.83 -0.60 -1.77
N ARG A 90 -16.72 0.45 -2.60
CA ARG A 90 -17.89 1.14 -3.17
C ARG A 90 -18.70 0.25 -4.11
N ASP A 91 -18.03 -0.49 -5.01
CA ASP A 91 -18.65 -1.45 -5.92
C ASP A 91 -19.43 -2.54 -5.16
N ALA A 92 -18.97 -2.90 -3.96
CA ALA A 92 -19.63 -3.85 -3.07
C ALA A 92 -20.81 -3.26 -2.26
N GLY A 93 -21.09 -1.97 -2.43
CA GLY A 93 -22.24 -1.29 -1.83
C GLY A 93 -21.96 -0.57 -0.51
N ALA A 94 -20.72 -0.21 -0.21
CA ALA A 94 -20.42 0.66 0.93
C ALA A 94 -21.00 2.07 0.73
N ASN A 95 -21.62 2.64 1.77
CA ASN A 95 -22.20 3.99 1.75
C ASN A 95 -21.11 5.06 1.78
N LYS A 96 -20.20 4.93 2.75
CA LYS A 96 -19.00 5.76 2.92
C LYS A 96 -17.81 4.86 3.14
N VAL A 97 -16.67 5.26 2.58
CA VAL A 97 -15.40 4.54 2.69
C VAL A 97 -14.38 5.48 3.30
N TYR A 98 -14.05 5.24 4.56
CA TYR A 98 -12.98 5.90 5.28
C TYR A 98 -11.71 5.07 5.17
N MET A 99 -10.54 5.72 5.17
CA MET A 99 -9.25 5.04 5.11
C MET A 99 -8.32 5.53 6.22
N ALA A 100 -7.68 4.60 6.92
CA ALA A 100 -6.65 4.85 7.91
C ALA A 100 -5.37 4.11 7.53
N SER A 101 -4.26 4.82 7.51
CA SER A 101 -2.91 4.27 7.32
C SER A 101 -2.22 4.13 8.66
N ALA A 102 -1.74 2.93 8.99
CA ALA A 102 -0.99 2.68 10.21
C ALA A 102 0.40 3.34 10.21
N ALA A 103 0.96 3.58 9.03
CA ALA A 103 2.16 4.38 8.83
C ALA A 103 1.84 5.86 8.54
N PRO A 104 2.77 6.78 8.84
CA PRO A 104 2.70 8.15 8.36
C PRO A 104 2.79 8.26 6.83
N PRO A 105 2.50 9.44 6.25
CA PRO A 105 2.60 9.63 4.80
C PRO A 105 4.04 9.42 4.33
N VAL A 106 4.23 8.50 3.37
CA VAL A 106 5.54 8.25 2.76
C VAL A 106 5.85 9.34 1.74
N ARG A 107 6.75 10.25 2.09
CA ARG A 107 7.07 11.47 1.32
C ARG A 107 8.43 11.42 0.64
N TYR A 108 9.32 10.56 1.11
CA TYR A 108 10.70 10.46 0.63
C TYR A 108 11.07 9.00 0.38
N PRO A 109 11.90 8.70 -0.63
CA PRO A 109 12.38 7.35 -0.88
C PRO A 109 13.42 6.95 0.17
N ASN A 110 13.46 5.65 0.44
CA ASN A 110 14.49 5.06 1.28
C ASN A 110 15.77 4.84 0.48
N VAL A 111 16.92 5.10 1.11
CA VAL A 111 18.25 4.85 0.52
C VAL A 111 19.08 3.82 1.30
N TYR A 112 18.47 3.19 2.31
CA TYR A 112 19.12 2.26 3.23
C TYR A 112 18.70 0.80 3.00
N GLY A 113 18.22 0.49 1.79
CA GLY A 113 17.97 -0.88 1.33
C GLY A 113 16.49 -1.29 1.26
N ILE A 114 15.56 -0.43 1.66
CA ILE A 114 14.13 -0.67 1.40
C ILE A 114 13.80 -0.18 -0.01
N ASP A 115 13.27 -1.06 -0.86
CA ASP A 115 12.86 -0.65 -2.19
C ASP A 115 11.63 0.27 -2.12
N MET A 116 11.80 1.50 -2.60
CA MET A 116 10.77 2.53 -2.67
C MET A 116 10.74 3.14 -4.07
N PRO A 117 9.55 3.56 -4.54
CA PRO A 117 9.43 4.24 -5.81
C PRO A 117 10.07 5.64 -5.75
N THR A 118 10.16 6.30 -6.91
CA THR A 118 10.72 7.65 -6.98
C THR A 118 9.81 8.68 -6.29
N ASN A 119 10.35 9.87 -6.00
CA ASN A 119 9.58 10.97 -5.40
C ASN A 119 8.27 11.25 -6.14
N ASP A 120 8.29 11.28 -7.47
CA ASP A 120 7.11 11.62 -8.28
C ASP A 120 6.04 10.52 -8.26
N GLU A 121 6.43 9.27 -8.02
CA GLU A 121 5.55 8.13 -7.92
C GLU A 121 4.90 7.99 -6.52
N LEU A 122 5.43 8.69 -5.51
CA LEU A 122 4.85 8.73 -4.17
C LEU A 122 3.62 9.64 -4.14
N VAL A 123 2.49 9.11 -3.67
CA VAL A 123 1.23 9.88 -3.65
C VAL A 123 1.31 11.04 -2.65
N ALA A 124 2.05 10.88 -1.56
CA ALA A 124 2.17 11.92 -0.54
C ALA A 124 3.30 12.94 -0.81
N HIS A 125 4.15 12.72 -1.82
CA HIS A 125 5.21 13.67 -2.13
C HIS A 125 4.62 14.98 -2.67
N GLY A 126 4.98 16.11 -2.05
CA GLY A 126 4.51 17.45 -2.43
C GLY A 126 3.00 17.69 -2.26
N ARG A 127 2.26 16.77 -1.62
CA ARG A 127 0.79 16.85 -1.50
C ARG A 127 0.32 16.96 -0.06
N THR A 128 -0.77 17.69 0.11
CA THR A 128 -1.54 17.81 1.36
C THR A 128 -2.41 16.58 1.57
N LEU A 129 -2.88 16.38 2.81
CA LEU A 129 -3.77 15.28 3.16
C LEU A 129 -5.04 15.25 2.30
N GLU A 130 -5.61 16.42 2.03
CA GLU A 130 -6.85 16.56 1.27
C GLU A 130 -6.65 16.20 -0.21
N GLU A 131 -5.53 16.60 -0.82
CA GLU A 131 -5.19 16.19 -2.18
C GLU A 131 -5.01 14.68 -2.28
N ILE A 132 -4.34 14.05 -1.30
CA ILE A 132 -4.18 12.60 -1.26
C ILE A 132 -5.55 11.90 -1.12
N ARG A 133 -6.42 12.40 -0.22
CA ARG A 133 -7.78 11.89 -0.04
C ARG A 133 -8.55 11.91 -1.36
N GLN A 134 -8.48 13.01 -2.11
CA GLN A 134 -9.13 13.15 -3.41
C GLN A 134 -8.57 12.19 -4.46
N ILE A 135 -7.25 12.00 -4.52
CA ILE A 135 -6.60 11.06 -5.44
C ILE A 135 -7.06 9.61 -5.17
N ILE A 136 -7.14 9.23 -3.90
CA ILE A 136 -7.59 7.90 -3.46
C ILE A 136 -9.10 7.73 -3.65
N GLY A 137 -9.89 8.80 -3.48
CA GLY A 137 -11.34 8.78 -3.63
C GLY A 137 -12.10 8.28 -2.39
N CYS A 138 -11.48 8.33 -1.22
CA CYS A 138 -12.12 8.00 0.07
C CYS A 138 -12.86 9.21 0.67
N ASP A 139 -13.83 8.96 1.54
CA ASP A 139 -14.62 9.99 2.21
C ASP A 139 -13.83 10.74 3.30
N ALA A 140 -12.91 10.05 3.97
CA ALA A 140 -11.89 10.66 4.83
C ALA A 140 -10.64 9.79 4.84
N LEU A 141 -9.49 10.45 5.02
CA LEU A 141 -8.18 9.82 5.09
C LEU A 141 -7.49 10.24 6.38
N ILE A 142 -6.94 9.26 7.10
CA ILE A 142 -6.20 9.47 8.35
C ILE A 142 -4.85 8.77 8.22
N TYR A 143 -3.77 9.46 8.59
CA TYR A 143 -2.45 8.87 8.72
C TYR A 143 -2.04 8.87 10.19
N GLN A 144 -1.19 7.91 10.56
CA GLN A 144 -0.49 7.94 11.83
C GLN A 144 0.53 9.08 11.87
N ASP A 145 0.69 9.72 13.02
CA ASP A 145 1.73 10.73 13.20
C ASP A 145 3.11 10.08 13.36
N VAL A 146 4.14 10.73 12.80
CA VAL A 146 5.53 10.24 12.88
C VAL A 146 5.99 10.08 14.33
N ASP A 147 5.71 11.09 15.16
CA ASP A 147 6.10 11.07 16.57
C ASP A 147 5.34 10.01 17.37
N ALA A 148 4.04 9.84 17.07
CA ALA A 148 3.22 8.80 17.70
C ALA A 148 3.73 7.39 17.34
N MET A 149 4.13 7.18 16.08
CA MET A 149 4.74 5.93 15.63
C MET A 149 6.09 5.68 16.34
N LYS A 150 7.00 6.67 16.37
CA LYS A 150 8.29 6.58 17.07
C LYS A 150 8.08 6.26 18.56
N LYS A 151 7.11 6.90 19.20
CA LYS A 151 6.75 6.64 20.61
C LYS A 151 6.21 5.24 20.83
N ALA A 152 5.33 4.75 19.94
CA ALA A 152 4.75 3.42 20.05
C ALA A 152 5.81 2.32 19.97
N VAL A 153 6.77 2.44 19.05
CA VAL A 153 7.88 1.48 18.93
C VAL A 153 8.89 1.65 20.08
N GLY A 154 9.22 2.89 20.43
CA GLY A 154 10.15 3.19 21.54
C GLY A 154 9.65 2.70 22.91
N ALA A 155 8.33 2.58 23.10
CA ALA A 155 7.76 2.01 24.32
C ALA A 155 8.09 0.52 24.50
N LEU A 156 8.41 -0.21 23.42
CA LEU A 156 8.81 -1.62 23.49
C LEU A 156 10.25 -1.79 23.97
N ASN A 157 11.12 -0.83 23.68
CA ASN A 157 12.49 -0.81 24.16
C ASN A 157 12.99 0.62 24.37
N THR A 158 13.06 1.02 25.64
CA THR A 158 13.50 2.35 26.08
C THR A 158 15.00 2.59 25.88
N SER A 159 15.79 1.56 25.52
CA SER A 159 17.22 1.71 25.19
C SER A 159 17.45 2.28 23.78
N LEU A 160 16.41 2.37 22.95
CA LEU A 160 16.52 2.90 21.60
C LEU A 160 16.57 4.44 21.64
N CYS A 161 17.67 5.01 21.13
CA CYS A 161 17.89 6.46 21.13
C CYS A 161 17.24 7.18 19.94
N GLY A 162 16.62 6.45 19.01
CA GLY A 162 16.02 7.00 17.81
C GLY A 162 15.64 5.93 16.80
N PHE A 163 14.96 6.37 15.74
CA PHE A 163 14.53 5.52 14.63
C PHE A 163 14.91 6.19 13.31
N GLU A 164 15.30 5.37 12.34
CA GLU A 164 15.41 5.79 10.94
C GLU A 164 13.97 6.00 10.41
N ALA A 165 13.65 7.24 10.04
CA ALA A 165 12.31 7.66 9.63
C ALA A 165 12.34 8.59 8.40
N SER A 166 13.46 8.59 7.66
CA SER A 166 13.71 9.46 6.50
C SER A 166 12.57 9.42 5.49
N CYS A 167 11.94 8.27 5.28
CA CYS A 167 10.80 8.13 4.37
C CYS A 167 9.61 9.03 4.72
N PHE A 168 9.51 9.45 5.97
CA PHE A 168 8.40 10.25 6.49
C PHE A 168 8.81 11.70 6.77
N ASP A 169 9.97 11.92 7.41
CA ASP A 169 10.43 13.24 7.87
C ASP A 169 11.55 13.86 7.00
N GLY A 170 12.12 13.09 6.07
CA GLY A 170 13.21 13.54 5.20
C GLY A 170 14.56 13.66 5.89
N VAL A 171 14.68 13.19 7.15
CA VAL A 171 15.92 13.26 7.92
C VAL A 171 16.71 11.97 7.75
N TYR A 172 17.70 12.02 6.85
CA TYR A 172 18.63 10.91 6.61
C TYR A 172 19.74 10.89 7.66
N VAL A 173 19.82 9.80 8.44
CA VAL A 173 20.70 9.70 9.63
C VAL A 173 22.20 9.79 9.30
N THR A 174 22.59 9.45 8.07
CA THR A 174 24.00 9.48 7.63
C THR A 174 24.50 10.89 7.32
N GLY A 175 23.60 11.86 7.12
CA GLY A 175 23.94 13.28 6.89
C GLY A 175 24.64 13.58 5.55
N ASP A 176 24.94 12.56 4.76
CA ASP A 176 25.57 12.63 3.44
C ASP A 176 24.57 12.49 2.27
N VAL A 177 23.29 12.25 2.59
CA VAL A 177 22.23 12.11 1.59
C VAL A 177 21.60 13.47 1.35
N THR A 178 21.84 14.03 0.17
CA THR A 178 21.13 15.22 -0.29
C THR A 178 19.92 14.85 -1.14
N SER A 179 18.99 15.79 -1.29
CA SER A 179 17.86 15.66 -2.22
C SER A 179 18.33 15.37 -3.66
N GLU A 180 19.48 15.91 -4.05
CA GLU A 180 20.09 15.71 -5.38
C GLU A 180 20.61 14.27 -5.54
N ASP A 181 21.21 13.70 -4.51
CA ASP A 181 21.67 12.30 -4.52
C ASP A 181 20.49 11.33 -4.67
N VAL A 182 19.38 11.63 -4.00
CA VAL A 182 18.13 10.88 -4.11
C VAL A 182 17.58 10.91 -5.54
N VAL A 183 17.55 12.09 -6.17
CA VAL A 183 17.13 12.24 -7.57
C VAL A 183 18.05 11.46 -8.50
N ARG A 184 19.37 11.61 -8.33
CA ARG A 184 20.39 10.90 -9.12
C ARG A 184 20.30 9.37 -9.00
N LEU A 185 20.03 8.86 -7.79
CA LEU A 185 19.79 7.43 -7.55
C LEU A 185 18.52 6.94 -8.27
N ASN A 186 17.49 7.78 -8.32
CA ASN A 186 16.23 7.48 -8.99
C ASN A 186 16.36 7.53 -10.53
N GLU A 187 17.10 8.48 -11.10
CA GLU A 187 17.36 8.55 -12.54
C GLU A 187 18.06 7.29 -13.06
N LYS A 188 18.99 6.74 -12.28
CA LYS A 188 19.66 5.47 -12.60
C LYS A 188 18.72 4.27 -12.64
N ARG A 189 17.56 4.32 -11.95
CA ARG A 189 16.55 3.26 -12.00
C ARG A 189 15.74 3.29 -13.30
N VAL A 190 15.55 4.48 -13.90
CA VAL A 190 14.77 4.65 -15.14
C VAL A 190 15.50 4.05 -16.36
N GLY A 191 16.82 3.86 -16.29
CA GLY A 191 17.65 3.28 -17.36
C GLY A 191 17.85 1.76 -17.29
N GLY A 192 17.26 1.07 -16.31
CA GLY A 192 17.24 -0.39 -16.27
C GLY A 192 16.12 -0.93 -17.14
N GLU A 193 16.33 -0.99 -18.47
CA GLU A 193 15.56 -1.91 -19.29
C GLU A 193 15.69 -3.30 -18.65
N GLU A 194 14.56 -3.92 -18.33
CA GLU A 194 14.52 -5.37 -18.09
C GLU A 194 15.14 -6.00 -19.34
N ASP A 195 16.36 -6.53 -19.20
CA ASP A 195 17.06 -7.28 -20.25
C ASP A 195 16.19 -8.48 -20.62
N ASP A 196 15.35 -8.30 -21.64
CA ASP A 196 14.41 -9.28 -22.21
C ASP A 196 15.16 -10.33 -23.07
N GLY A 197 16.33 -10.75 -22.57
CA GLY A 197 17.39 -11.36 -23.36
C GLY A 197 18.14 -12.50 -22.68
N ALA A 198 17.62 -13.10 -21.60
CA ALA A 198 18.20 -14.32 -21.02
C ALA A 198 17.34 -15.55 -21.35
N THR A 199 17.75 -16.26 -22.38
CA THR A 199 17.27 -17.59 -22.79
C THR A 199 17.24 -18.57 -21.61
N SER A 200 16.08 -18.66 -20.93
CA SER A 200 15.84 -19.64 -19.88
C SER A 200 15.82 -21.05 -20.48
N ARG A 201 16.77 -21.88 -20.02
CA ARG A 201 16.97 -23.32 -20.30
C ARG A 201 15.80 -24.25 -19.91
N LEU A 202 14.56 -23.74 -19.82
CA LEU A 202 13.39 -24.45 -19.30
C LEU A 202 12.20 -24.48 -20.26
N THR A 203 12.43 -24.32 -21.56
CA THR A 203 11.45 -24.70 -22.58
C THR A 203 11.34 -26.23 -22.66
N LEU A 204 10.38 -26.79 -21.92
CA LEU A 204 9.92 -28.16 -22.14
C LEU A 204 9.24 -28.23 -23.51
N PRO A 205 9.59 -29.18 -24.39
CA PRO A 205 8.87 -29.39 -25.63
C PRO A 205 7.47 -29.90 -25.31
N ASN A 206 6.44 -29.19 -25.80
CA ASN A 206 5.07 -29.69 -25.80
C ASN A 206 5.06 -31.03 -26.55
N SER A 207 4.60 -32.09 -25.89
CA SER A 207 4.30 -33.37 -26.53
C SER A 207 3.20 -33.14 -27.57
N GLN A 208 3.56 -33.25 -28.85
CA GLN A 208 2.59 -33.35 -29.92
C GLN A 208 1.86 -34.69 -29.83
N GLU A 209 0.53 -34.59 -29.88
CA GLU A 209 -0.46 -35.52 -30.43
C GLU A 209 -0.22 -37.03 -30.30
N ALA A 210 -1.14 -37.68 -29.59
CA ALA A 210 -1.56 -39.06 -29.84
C ALA A 210 -3.09 -39.08 -29.99
#